data_AF-A0A7C4T075-F1
#
_entry.id   AF-A0A7C4T075-F1
#
_cell.length_a   1.000
_cell.length_b   1.000
_cell.length_c   1.000
_cell.angle_alpha   90.00
_cell.angle_beta   90.00
_cell.angle_gamma   90.00
#
_symmetry.space_group_name_H-M   'P 1'
#
loop_
_entity.id
_entity.type
_entity.pdbx_description
1 polymer ?
#
loop_
_entity_poly.entity_id
_entity_poly.type
_entity_poly.pdbx_seq_one_letter_code
_entity_poly.pdbx_strand_id
1 'polypeptide(L)'
;ITEPLFDKYCVAAEGTAPRCTNVQLRRILEIVQKKAVRRLLMEGRRPDGRGYDEIRPISCEVGVLPRSHGSALFTRGETQALVSCTLGTGRDEQLVDGLMEEYGQKFMLHYSFPPFSVGEVKPIRGPGRREIGHGALAEKALEQVRPAEEKFPYTIKINSDITESNGSSSMASVCGGCLAMMDAGVPITMPVAGISIGLVTEGSRYELLTDIIGDEDHFGDMDFKIAGTEKGITAIQLDIKAEGLPHDIMVAAMEKARQARLKILGIMKQTIDKPREQLSVYAPKIVTIKIDPEYIGKVIGPSGKTIKGIQEQTGSLIEIEEDGTVAISCVGGNGHLVARDMIEAMTTPPQVGRIYHNCKVVSIKEFGAFVEFAPGIEGLCHISEISDSYVKTVDAVCKVGDMISVKLLAIDDQGRFKLSRKAALLEMNKDKK
;
A
#
# COMPACT_ATOMS: atom_id res chain seq x y z
N ILE A 1 -11.98 42.31 14.61
CA ILE A 1 -12.61 42.10 15.94
C ILE A 1 -11.77 42.69 17.07
N THR A 2 -10.46 42.43 17.14
CA THR A 2 -9.61 42.87 18.25
C THR A 2 -9.35 44.37 18.34
N GLU A 3 -9.17 45.08 17.21
CA GLU A 3 -8.91 46.54 17.22
C GLU A 3 -10.09 47.35 17.79
N PRO A 4 -11.35 47.14 17.35
CA PRO A 4 -12.49 47.83 17.95
C PRO A 4 -12.69 47.55 19.45
N LEU A 5 -12.31 46.36 19.91
CA LEU A 5 -12.39 45.99 21.32
C LEU A 5 -11.25 46.60 22.14
N PHE A 6 -10.06 46.72 21.56
CA PHE A 6 -8.93 47.38 22.18
C PHE A 6 -9.23 48.85 22.44
N ASP A 7 -9.75 49.54 21.42
CA ASP A 7 -10.12 50.95 21.52
C ASP A 7 -11.22 51.19 22.57
N LYS A 8 -12.17 50.26 22.66
CA LYS A 8 -13.30 50.36 23.58
C LYS A 8 -12.94 50.05 25.04
N TYR A 9 -12.06 49.09 25.29
CA TYR A 9 -11.85 48.54 26.64
C TYR A 9 -10.44 48.75 27.21
N CYS A 10 -9.43 48.99 26.37
CA CYS A 10 -8.04 49.11 26.80
C CYS A 10 -7.44 50.51 26.61
N VAL A 11 -8.08 51.43 25.88
CA VAL A 11 -7.67 52.84 25.86
C VAL A 11 -8.10 53.52 27.16
N ALA A 12 -7.13 54.12 27.86
CA ALA A 12 -7.37 54.94 29.05
C ALA A 12 -7.59 56.41 28.64
N ALA A 13 -8.00 57.28 29.57
CA ALA A 13 -8.21 58.71 29.30
C ALA A 13 -6.94 59.37 28.72
N GLU A 14 -7.10 60.45 27.95
CA GLU A 14 -5.99 61.15 27.28
C GLU A 14 -4.80 61.39 28.25
N GLY A 15 -3.61 60.97 27.82
CA GLY A 15 -2.37 61.10 28.60
C GLY A 15 -2.04 59.92 29.54
N THR A 16 -2.84 58.84 29.56
CA THR A 16 -2.54 57.65 30.38
C THR A 16 -2.22 56.41 29.55
N ALA A 17 -1.36 55.54 30.09
CA ALA A 17 -1.00 54.28 29.44
C ALA A 17 -2.23 53.36 29.29
N PRO A 18 -2.32 52.55 28.22
CA PRO A 18 -3.44 51.65 28.01
C PRO A 18 -3.57 50.64 29.16
N ARG A 19 -4.81 50.32 29.55
CA ARG A 19 -5.13 49.39 30.66
C ARG A 19 -4.58 47.98 30.42
N CYS A 20 -4.42 47.61 29.15
CA CYS A 20 -3.92 46.31 28.74
C CYS A 20 -3.18 46.42 27.41
N THR A 21 -2.25 45.51 27.15
CA THR A 21 -1.64 45.32 25.82
C THR A 21 -2.55 44.50 24.91
N ASN A 22 -2.36 44.60 23.59
CA ASN A 22 -3.08 43.77 22.63
C ASN A 22 -2.90 42.26 22.88
N VAL A 23 -1.72 41.85 23.37
CA VAL A 23 -1.43 40.46 23.76
C VAL A 23 -2.27 40.03 24.96
N GLN A 24 -2.38 40.89 25.99
CA GLN A 24 -3.22 40.63 27.16
C GLN A 24 -4.71 40.58 26.78
N LEU A 25 -5.17 41.49 25.91
CA LEU A 25 -6.56 41.47 25.44
C LEU A 25 -6.91 40.16 24.73
N ARG A 26 -6.05 39.69 23.81
CA ARG A 26 -6.27 38.40 23.12
C ARG A 26 -6.37 37.23 24.10
N ARG A 27 -5.50 37.18 25.11
CA ARG A 27 -5.55 36.14 26.15
C ARG A 27 -6.84 36.21 26.98
N ILE A 28 -7.28 37.42 27.33
CA ILE A 28 -8.54 37.61 28.07
C ILE A 28 -9.73 37.13 27.22
N LEU A 29 -9.76 37.49 25.93
CA LEU A 29 -10.81 37.05 25.01
C LEU A 29 -10.83 35.53 24.86
N GLU A 30 -9.67 34.89 24.76
CA GLU A 30 -9.55 33.43 24.70
C GLU A 30 -10.09 32.77 25.98
N ILE A 31 -9.82 33.34 27.17
CA ILE A 31 -10.38 32.86 28.43
C ILE A 31 -11.91 33.00 28.45
N VAL A 32 -12.43 34.14 27.96
CA VAL A 32 -13.88 34.37 27.88
C VAL A 32 -14.53 33.40 26.90
N GLN A 33 -13.93 33.19 25.74
CA GLN A 33 -14.40 32.23 24.74
C GLN A 33 -14.39 30.81 25.30
N LYS A 34 -13.31 30.39 25.97
CA LYS A 34 -13.23 29.10 26.66
C LYS A 34 -14.39 28.92 27.65
N LYS A 35 -14.66 29.91 28.49
CA LYS A 35 -15.77 29.85 29.46
C LYS A 35 -17.13 29.77 28.76
N ALA A 36 -17.34 30.53 27.70
CA ALA A 36 -18.58 30.53 26.95
C ALA A 36 -18.84 29.18 26.26
N VAL A 37 -17.83 28.64 25.56
CA VAL A 37 -17.92 27.34 24.88
C VAL A 37 -18.16 26.23 25.89
N ARG A 38 -17.40 26.18 26.99
CA ARG A 38 -17.57 25.15 28.02
C ARG A 38 -18.93 25.22 28.70
N ARG A 39 -19.40 26.41 29.02
CA ARG A 39 -20.76 26.59 29.56
C ARG A 39 -21.82 26.07 28.59
N LEU A 40 -21.70 26.40 27.30
CA LEU A 40 -22.60 25.91 26.26
C LEU A 40 -22.61 24.38 26.20
N LEU A 41 -21.41 23.77 26.17
CA LEU A 41 -21.23 22.32 26.17
C LEU A 41 -21.88 21.70 27.41
N MET A 42 -21.70 22.29 28.60
CA MET A 42 -22.33 21.82 29.83
C MET A 42 -23.86 22.06 29.87
N GLU A 43 -24.41 22.92 29.02
CA GLU A 43 -25.87 23.14 28.92
C GLU A 43 -26.53 22.17 27.91
N GLY A 44 -25.80 21.19 27.37
CA GLY A 44 -26.35 20.24 26.39
C GLY A 44 -26.29 20.73 24.94
N ARG A 45 -25.54 21.81 24.67
CA ARG A 45 -25.49 22.45 23.35
C ARG A 45 -24.07 22.48 22.82
N ARG A 46 -23.89 22.15 21.55
CA ARG A 46 -22.59 22.25 20.86
C ARG A 46 -22.55 23.52 20.01
N PRO A 47 -21.36 24.09 19.69
CA PRO A 47 -21.25 25.30 18.88
C PRO A 47 -21.92 25.19 17.50
N ASP A 48 -21.99 23.99 16.95
CA ASP A 48 -22.62 23.67 15.66
C ASP A 48 -24.06 23.14 15.79
N GLY A 49 -24.62 23.11 17.01
CA GLY A 49 -26.01 22.71 17.28
C GLY A 49 -26.24 21.21 17.44
N ARG A 50 -25.22 20.35 17.29
CA ARG A 50 -25.35 18.90 17.43
C ARG A 50 -25.59 18.44 18.88
N GLY A 51 -26.13 17.23 19.01
CA GLY A 51 -26.08 16.47 20.26
C GLY A 51 -24.68 15.91 20.57
N TYR A 52 -24.47 15.43 21.80
CA TYR A 52 -23.18 14.85 22.22
C TYR A 52 -22.79 13.57 21.46
N ASP A 53 -23.77 12.79 21.00
CA ASP A 53 -23.55 11.50 20.31
C ASP A 53 -23.63 11.59 18.79
N GLU A 54 -23.86 12.79 18.28
CA GLU A 54 -24.11 13.03 16.88
C GLU A 54 -22.81 13.24 16.10
N ILE A 55 -22.69 12.53 14.98
CA ILE A 55 -21.57 12.66 14.04
C ILE A 55 -21.99 13.67 12.97
N ARG A 56 -21.05 14.49 12.49
CA ARG A 56 -21.32 15.38 11.36
C ARG A 56 -21.72 14.58 10.12
N PRO A 57 -22.43 15.18 9.15
CA PRO A 57 -22.73 14.54 7.87
C PRO A 57 -21.47 14.00 7.19
N ILE A 58 -21.55 12.80 6.63
CA ILE A 58 -20.42 12.15 5.94
C ILE A 58 -20.79 11.91 4.48
N SER A 59 -19.88 12.24 3.58
CA SER A 59 -19.89 11.80 2.18
C SER A 59 -18.59 11.09 1.85
N CYS A 60 -18.68 10.12 0.94
CA CYS A 60 -17.57 9.28 0.52
C CYS A 60 -17.66 9.06 -0.98
N GLU A 61 -16.58 9.37 -1.69
CA GLU A 61 -16.41 9.08 -3.11
C GLU A 61 -15.10 8.31 -3.33
N VAL A 62 -15.06 7.46 -4.35
CA VAL A 62 -13.86 6.69 -4.75
C VAL A 62 -13.61 6.85 -6.25
N GLY A 63 -12.36 6.67 -6.69
CA GLY A 63 -11.98 6.83 -8.10
C GLY A 63 -12.04 8.28 -8.59
N VAL A 64 -11.88 9.25 -7.68
CA VAL A 64 -11.98 10.70 -7.97
C VAL A 64 -10.82 11.23 -8.83
N LEU A 65 -9.64 10.59 -8.79
CA LEU A 65 -8.48 10.95 -9.59
C LEU A 65 -8.33 9.97 -10.78
N PRO A 66 -8.34 10.45 -12.05
CA PRO A 66 -8.41 9.57 -13.22
C PRO A 66 -7.25 8.59 -13.42
N ARG A 67 -6.07 8.89 -12.88
CA ARG A 67 -4.84 8.12 -13.12
C ARG A 67 -4.21 7.51 -11.87
N SER A 68 -4.72 7.83 -10.68
CA SER A 68 -4.24 7.18 -9.45
C SER A 68 -4.51 5.68 -9.50
N HIS A 69 -3.74 4.87 -8.77
CA HIS A 69 -4.06 3.44 -8.68
C HIS A 69 -5.35 3.25 -7.89
N GLY A 70 -5.54 4.03 -6.82
CA GLY A 70 -6.85 4.26 -6.21
C GLY A 70 -6.93 5.65 -5.61
N SER A 71 -8.13 6.17 -5.44
CA SER A 71 -8.36 7.47 -4.80
C SER A 71 -9.69 7.51 -4.07
N ALA A 72 -9.79 8.40 -3.10
CA ALA A 72 -11.02 8.66 -2.38
C ALA A 72 -11.12 10.13 -1.95
N LEU A 73 -12.35 10.63 -1.89
CA LEU A 73 -12.67 11.89 -1.22
C LEU A 73 -13.57 11.57 -0.04
N PHE A 74 -13.02 11.70 1.16
CA PHE A 74 -13.78 11.50 2.40
C PHE A 74 -14.06 12.86 3.03
N THR A 75 -15.34 13.18 3.24
CA THR A 75 -15.76 14.44 3.88
C THR A 75 -16.62 14.13 5.09
N ARG A 76 -16.33 14.76 6.23
CA ARG A 76 -17.13 14.70 7.46
C ARG A 76 -17.33 16.09 8.02
N GLY A 77 -18.53 16.65 7.83
CA GLY A 77 -18.77 18.08 8.05
C GLY A 77 -17.80 18.93 7.23
N GLU A 78 -17.06 19.81 7.90
CA GLU A 78 -16.04 20.68 7.30
C GLU A 78 -14.61 20.10 7.46
N THR A 79 -14.48 18.77 7.50
CA THR A 79 -13.19 18.08 7.43
C THR A 79 -13.19 17.19 6.20
N GLN A 80 -12.30 17.47 5.26
CA GLN A 80 -12.19 16.76 3.99
C GLN A 80 -10.76 16.30 3.74
N ALA A 81 -10.62 15.04 3.34
CA ALA A 81 -9.36 14.44 2.92
C ALA A 81 -9.51 13.89 1.50
N LEU A 82 -8.73 14.43 0.57
CA LEU A 82 -8.47 13.83 -0.74
C LEU A 82 -7.30 12.87 -0.57
N VAL A 83 -7.57 11.58 -0.75
CA VAL A 83 -6.59 10.53 -0.51
C VAL A 83 -6.30 9.77 -1.78
N SER A 84 -5.02 9.53 -2.08
CA SER A 84 -4.59 8.70 -3.19
C SER A 84 -3.75 7.54 -2.70
N CYS A 85 -3.95 6.37 -3.30
CA CYS A 85 -3.19 5.15 -3.07
C CYS A 85 -2.37 4.84 -4.32
N THR A 86 -1.07 4.67 -4.15
CA THR A 86 -0.11 4.30 -5.18
C THR A 86 0.52 2.97 -4.82
N LEU A 87 0.68 2.11 -5.82
CA LEU A 87 1.26 0.77 -5.72
C LEU A 87 2.58 0.77 -6.45
N GLY A 88 3.63 0.28 -5.80
CA GLY A 88 5.00 0.22 -6.30
C GLY A 88 5.61 -1.17 -6.15
N THR A 89 6.85 -1.30 -6.59
CA THR A 89 7.65 -2.54 -6.50
C THR A 89 8.64 -2.47 -5.32
N GLY A 90 9.55 -3.45 -5.18
CA GLY A 90 10.57 -3.42 -4.12
C GLY A 90 11.47 -2.19 -4.17
N ARG A 91 11.77 -1.67 -5.38
CA ARG A 91 12.52 -0.40 -5.55
C ARG A 91 11.84 0.84 -4.97
N ASP A 92 10.52 0.81 -4.80
CA ASP A 92 9.77 1.96 -4.31
C ASP A 92 9.69 2.01 -2.77
N GLU A 93 10.30 1.03 -2.10
CA GLU A 93 10.42 1.00 -0.65
C GLU A 93 11.25 2.18 -0.14
N GLN A 94 10.82 2.76 0.97
CA GLN A 94 11.60 3.79 1.63
C GLN A 94 12.66 3.14 2.52
N LEU A 95 13.93 3.31 2.17
CA LEU A 95 15.04 2.92 3.05
C LEU A 95 15.06 3.83 4.27
N VAL A 96 14.97 3.23 5.45
CA VAL A 96 15.03 3.92 6.74
C VAL A 96 16.40 3.69 7.35
N ASP A 97 17.30 4.65 7.13
CA ASP A 97 18.60 4.74 7.80
C ASP A 97 18.42 5.51 9.13
N GLY A 98 18.38 4.76 10.23
CA GLY A 98 18.11 5.26 11.56
C GLY A 98 19.16 4.81 12.58
N LEU A 99 18.78 4.80 13.86
CA LEU A 99 19.65 4.26 14.91
C LEU A 99 19.66 2.72 14.95
N MET A 100 18.63 2.09 14.38
CA MET A 100 18.49 0.64 14.29
C MET A 100 19.07 0.15 12.95
N GLU A 101 19.09 -1.17 12.76
CA GLU A 101 19.46 -1.75 11.46
C GLU A 101 18.58 -1.16 10.34
N GLU A 102 19.22 -0.88 9.20
CA GLU A 102 18.56 -0.35 8.02
C GLU A 102 17.47 -1.32 7.54
N TYR A 103 16.29 -0.80 7.23
CA TYR A 103 15.17 -1.59 6.71
C TYR A 103 14.40 -0.83 5.63
N GLY A 104 13.73 -1.58 4.75
CA GLY A 104 12.82 -1.05 3.74
C GLY A 104 11.38 -0.96 4.26
N GLN A 105 10.81 0.25 4.25
CA GLN A 105 9.42 0.47 4.60
C GLN A 105 8.53 0.33 3.35
N LYS A 106 7.72 -0.73 3.34
CA LYS A 106 6.78 -1.08 2.24
C LYS A 106 5.39 -0.45 2.36
N PHE A 107 5.03 0.10 3.52
CA PHE A 107 3.74 0.75 3.74
C PHE A 107 3.97 2.15 4.30
N MET A 108 3.58 3.16 3.54
CA MET A 108 3.85 4.56 3.85
C MET A 108 2.57 5.38 3.76
N LEU A 109 2.33 6.27 4.72
CA LEU A 109 1.28 7.28 4.66
C LEU A 109 1.87 8.67 4.86
N HIS A 110 1.81 9.46 3.80
CA HIS A 110 2.17 10.88 3.83
C HIS A 110 0.92 11.72 4.02
N TYR A 111 0.95 12.56 5.04
CA TYR A 111 -0.13 13.47 5.38
C TYR A 111 0.30 14.90 5.08
N SER A 112 -0.55 15.66 4.40
CA SER A 112 -0.31 17.06 4.03
C SER A 112 -1.46 17.95 4.48
N PHE A 113 -1.13 19.05 5.16
CA PHE A 113 -2.07 20.01 5.71
C PHE A 113 -1.81 21.40 5.13
N PRO A 114 -2.25 21.65 3.88
CA PRO A 114 -2.02 22.93 3.23
C PRO A 114 -2.76 24.07 3.96
N PRO A 115 -2.21 25.30 3.98
CA PRO A 115 -2.79 26.42 4.73
C PRO A 115 -4.22 26.78 4.33
N PHE A 116 -4.58 26.56 3.06
CA PHE A 116 -5.92 26.84 2.56
C PHE A 116 -6.99 25.95 3.22
N SER A 117 -6.62 24.80 3.78
CA SER A 117 -7.57 23.87 4.44
C SER A 117 -8.26 24.47 5.67
N VAL A 118 -7.67 25.53 6.24
CA VAL A 118 -8.22 26.33 7.34
C VAL A 118 -8.48 27.78 6.92
N GLY A 119 -8.46 28.08 5.61
CA GLY A 119 -8.66 29.42 5.08
C GLY A 119 -7.51 30.39 5.34
N GLU A 120 -6.31 29.89 5.66
CA GLU A 120 -5.13 30.73 5.94
C GLU A 120 -4.18 30.82 4.74
N VAL A 121 -3.39 31.89 4.70
CA VAL A 121 -2.31 32.07 3.71
C VAL A 121 -0.97 31.95 4.42
N LYS A 122 -0.22 30.88 4.11
CA LYS A 122 1.15 30.66 4.62
C LYS A 122 2.03 30.08 3.50
N PRO A 123 3.36 30.27 3.54
CA PRO A 123 4.27 29.62 2.59
C PRO A 123 4.19 28.10 2.69
N ILE A 124 4.13 27.42 1.54
CA ILE A 124 4.22 25.95 1.48
C ILE A 124 5.69 25.56 1.73
N ARG A 125 5.92 24.80 2.81
CA ARG A 125 7.23 24.25 3.18
C ARG A 125 7.11 22.73 3.33
N GLY A 126 8.22 22.05 3.64
CA GLY A 126 8.18 20.63 4.00
C GLY A 126 7.32 20.37 5.25
N PRO A 127 6.94 19.10 5.49
CA PRO A 127 5.98 18.74 6.53
C PRO A 127 6.52 19.07 7.93
N GLY A 128 5.65 19.66 8.76
CA GLY A 128 5.92 19.91 10.16
C GLY A 128 5.71 18.67 11.05
N ARG A 129 6.08 18.78 12.33
CA ARG A 129 5.94 17.67 13.30
C ARG A 129 4.50 17.16 13.43
N ARG A 130 3.50 18.04 13.38
CA ARG A 130 2.09 17.65 13.49
C ARG A 130 1.62 16.84 12.28
N GLU A 131 2.05 17.23 11.09
CA GLU A 131 1.72 16.52 9.85
C GLU A 131 2.34 15.12 9.86
N ILE A 132 3.62 15.00 10.25
CA ILE A 132 4.29 13.71 10.43
C ILE A 132 3.57 12.85 11.48
N GLY A 133 3.24 13.42 12.65
CA GLY A 133 2.55 12.69 13.71
C GLY A 133 1.14 12.22 13.34
N HIS A 134 0.38 13.05 12.62
CA HIS A 134 -0.94 12.66 12.10
C HIS A 134 -0.81 11.58 11.02
N GLY A 135 0.18 11.71 10.13
CA GLY A 135 0.50 10.69 9.13
C GLY A 135 0.80 9.35 9.77
N ALA A 136 1.73 9.32 10.74
CA ALA A 136 2.10 8.11 11.47
C ALA A 136 0.93 7.46 12.23
N LEU A 137 0.02 8.25 12.81
CA LEU A 137 -1.19 7.72 13.45
C LEU A 137 -2.09 7.01 12.44
N ALA A 138 -2.32 7.64 11.27
CA ALA A 138 -3.16 7.06 10.23
C ALA A 138 -2.49 5.85 9.56
N GLU A 139 -1.18 5.90 9.35
CA GLU A 139 -0.36 4.79 8.85
C GLU A 139 -0.52 3.57 9.76
N LYS A 140 -0.24 3.75 11.06
CA LYS A 140 -0.35 2.70 12.06
C LYS A 140 -1.75 2.09 12.11
N ALA A 141 -2.79 2.88 11.92
CA ALA A 141 -4.17 2.40 11.91
C ALA A 141 -4.50 1.50 10.71
N LEU A 142 -3.97 1.83 9.53
CA LEU A 142 -4.26 1.12 8.28
C LEU A 142 -3.31 -0.07 8.07
N GLU A 143 -2.07 0.02 8.54
CA GLU A 143 -1.09 -1.05 8.42
C GLU A 143 -1.58 -2.36 9.06
N GLN A 144 -2.36 -2.29 10.14
CA GLN A 144 -2.91 -3.46 10.83
C GLN A 144 -3.85 -4.31 9.96
N VAL A 145 -4.40 -3.75 8.88
CA VAL A 145 -5.29 -4.48 7.95
C VAL A 145 -4.64 -4.74 6.59
N ARG A 146 -3.35 -4.39 6.44
CA ARG A 146 -2.57 -4.67 5.23
C ARG A 146 -2.51 -6.18 4.99
N PRO A 147 -2.65 -6.65 3.73
CA PRO A 147 -2.44 -8.05 3.39
C PRO A 147 -0.99 -8.48 3.63
N ALA A 148 -0.80 -9.78 3.86
CA ALA A 148 0.53 -10.39 3.91
C ALA A 148 1.25 -10.21 2.56
N GLU A 149 2.57 -10.06 2.62
CA GLU A 149 3.40 -9.73 1.46
C GLU A 149 3.34 -10.81 0.37
N GLU A 150 3.22 -12.08 0.76
CA GLU A 150 3.11 -13.19 -0.17
C GLU A 150 1.81 -13.15 -0.98
N LYS A 151 0.76 -12.53 -0.43
CA LYS A 151 -0.54 -12.37 -1.10
C LYS A 151 -0.62 -11.09 -1.91
N PHE A 152 0.12 -10.06 -1.51
CA PHE A 152 0.08 -8.76 -2.13
C PHE A 152 1.47 -8.10 -2.07
N PRO A 153 2.38 -8.49 -3.00
CA PRO A 153 3.80 -8.13 -2.96
C PRO A 153 4.02 -6.72 -3.53
N TYR A 154 3.29 -5.74 -2.98
CA TYR A 154 3.33 -4.35 -3.41
C TYR A 154 3.80 -3.46 -2.28
N THR A 155 4.64 -2.50 -2.64
CA THR A 155 4.84 -1.30 -1.83
C THR A 155 3.60 -0.42 -1.96
N ILE A 156 3.04 0.02 -0.84
CA ILE A 156 1.82 0.83 -0.80
C ILE A 156 2.17 2.20 -0.23
N LYS A 157 1.90 3.24 -1.01
CA LYS A 157 2.03 4.63 -0.59
C LYS A 157 0.68 5.31 -0.63
N ILE A 158 0.29 5.88 0.51
CA ILE A 158 -0.93 6.66 0.67
C ILE A 158 -0.55 8.12 0.84
N ASN A 159 -1.11 9.00 0.03
CA ASN A 159 -1.02 10.44 0.23
C ASN A 159 -2.40 10.96 0.65
N SER A 160 -2.48 11.56 1.84
CA SER A 160 -3.68 12.21 2.34
C SER A 160 -3.49 13.73 2.33
N ASP A 161 -4.14 14.39 1.37
CA ASP A 161 -4.17 15.84 1.23
C ASP A 161 -5.44 16.38 1.89
N ILE A 162 -5.27 17.14 2.98
CA ILE A 162 -6.40 17.74 3.69
C ILE A 162 -6.84 19.00 2.95
N THR A 163 -8.06 18.99 2.42
CA THR A 163 -8.60 20.12 1.65
C THR A 163 -9.48 21.03 2.51
N GLU A 164 -10.05 20.51 3.60
CA GLU A 164 -10.82 21.26 4.60
C GLU A 164 -10.55 20.66 6.00
N SER A 165 -10.51 21.48 7.05
CA SER A 165 -10.30 20.98 8.40
C SER A 165 -11.00 21.81 9.48
N ASN A 166 -12.06 21.23 10.04
CA ASN A 166 -12.67 21.69 11.30
C ASN A 166 -12.84 20.55 12.32
N GLY A 167 -11.97 19.55 12.31
CA GLY A 167 -11.94 18.51 13.35
C GLY A 167 -11.36 17.19 12.87
N SER A 168 -10.35 16.71 13.59
CA SER A 168 -9.69 15.40 13.42
C SER A 168 -9.50 14.95 11.96
N SER A 169 -8.80 15.76 11.18
CA SER A 169 -8.37 15.42 9.82
C SER A 169 -7.52 14.15 9.74
N SER A 170 -6.80 13.79 10.80
CA SER A 170 -6.09 12.50 10.88
C SER A 170 -7.03 11.30 10.84
N MET A 171 -8.21 11.38 11.45
CA MET A 171 -9.22 10.32 11.36
C MET A 171 -9.93 10.31 10.00
N ALA A 172 -10.07 11.47 9.36
CA ALA A 172 -10.50 11.53 7.96
C ALA A 172 -9.48 10.86 7.02
N SER A 173 -8.18 11.03 7.27
CA SER A 173 -7.11 10.33 6.54
C SER A 173 -7.18 8.82 6.68
N VAL A 174 -7.54 8.29 7.87
CA VAL A 174 -7.76 6.84 8.05
C VAL A 174 -8.92 6.37 7.18
N CYS A 175 -10.08 7.03 7.25
CA CYS A 175 -11.25 6.65 6.47
C CYS A 175 -10.99 6.75 4.96
N GLY A 176 -10.43 7.88 4.50
CA GLY A 176 -10.10 8.10 3.10
C GLY A 176 -9.00 7.16 2.60
N GLY A 177 -7.98 6.87 3.42
CA GLY A 177 -6.93 5.90 3.11
C GLY A 177 -7.48 4.49 2.95
N CYS A 178 -8.38 4.06 3.84
CA CYS A 178 -9.07 2.78 3.71
C CYS A 178 -9.85 2.70 2.38
N LEU A 179 -10.63 3.74 2.05
CA LEU A 179 -11.39 3.80 0.79
C LEU A 179 -10.46 3.78 -0.42
N ALA A 180 -9.37 4.55 -0.41
CA ALA A 180 -8.42 4.62 -1.51
C ALA A 180 -7.66 3.30 -1.70
N MET A 181 -7.32 2.58 -0.63
CA MET A 181 -6.74 1.24 -0.69
C MET A 181 -7.72 0.24 -1.33
N MET A 182 -8.99 0.26 -0.93
CA MET A 182 -10.02 -0.60 -1.50
C MET A 182 -10.26 -0.29 -2.99
N ASP A 183 -10.30 1.01 -3.34
CA ASP A 183 -10.40 1.48 -4.72
C ASP A 183 -9.19 1.06 -5.57
N ALA A 184 -7.99 1.03 -4.98
CA ALA A 184 -6.78 0.54 -5.63
C ALA A 184 -6.74 -0.99 -5.81
N GLY A 185 -7.71 -1.72 -5.27
CA GLY A 185 -7.75 -3.18 -5.28
C GLY A 185 -6.82 -3.84 -4.27
N VAL A 186 -6.37 -3.10 -3.23
CA VAL A 186 -5.61 -3.69 -2.13
C VAL A 186 -6.54 -4.62 -1.33
N PRO A 187 -6.22 -5.91 -1.19
CA PRO A 187 -7.06 -6.88 -0.50
C PRO A 187 -6.92 -6.76 1.03
N ILE A 188 -7.33 -5.61 1.59
CA ILE A 188 -7.32 -5.39 3.03
C ILE A 188 -8.20 -6.43 3.74
N THR A 189 -7.78 -6.83 4.94
CA THR A 189 -8.51 -7.86 5.69
C THR A 189 -9.89 -7.40 6.12
N MET A 190 -10.01 -6.13 6.56
CA MET A 190 -11.27 -5.47 6.92
C MET A 190 -11.16 -3.94 6.75
N PRO A 191 -12.27 -3.25 6.44
CA PRO A 191 -12.30 -1.79 6.44
C PRO A 191 -12.04 -1.18 7.83
N VAL A 192 -11.35 -0.05 7.86
CA VAL A 192 -10.96 0.71 9.07
C VAL A 192 -11.54 2.11 9.00
N ALA A 193 -12.16 2.56 10.09
CA ALA A 193 -12.62 3.95 10.23
C ALA A 193 -12.05 4.58 11.51
N GLY A 194 -11.96 5.90 11.51
CA GLY A 194 -11.47 6.71 12.63
C GLY A 194 -12.49 7.69 13.17
N ILE A 195 -12.45 7.95 14.47
CA ILE A 195 -13.27 8.94 15.16
C ILE A 195 -12.49 9.62 16.28
N SER A 196 -12.86 10.86 16.63
CA SER A 196 -12.36 11.57 17.81
C SER A 196 -13.48 11.74 18.84
N ILE A 197 -13.15 11.51 20.11
CA ILE A 197 -14.01 11.74 21.26
C ILE A 197 -13.37 12.83 22.14
N GLY A 198 -14.14 13.84 22.49
CA GLY A 198 -13.73 14.88 23.43
C GLY A 198 -14.28 14.66 24.83
N LEU A 199 -13.65 15.32 25.80
CA LEU A 199 -14.15 15.45 27.17
C LEU A 199 -14.21 16.92 27.56
N VAL A 200 -15.26 17.31 28.27
CA VAL A 200 -15.31 18.57 29.03
C VAL A 200 -15.73 18.27 30.47
N THR A 201 -15.05 18.88 31.43
CA THR A 201 -15.25 18.65 32.86
C THR A 201 -15.46 19.98 33.60
N GLU A 202 -16.46 20.05 34.48
CA GLU A 202 -16.69 21.20 35.37
C GLU A 202 -17.03 20.71 36.77
N GLY A 203 -16.09 20.91 37.70
CA GLY A 203 -16.18 20.33 39.04
C GLY A 203 -16.22 18.80 38.98
N SER A 204 -17.29 18.20 39.51
CA SER A 204 -17.53 16.75 39.48
C SER A 204 -18.28 16.26 38.23
N ARG A 205 -18.77 17.18 37.38
CA ARG A 205 -19.60 16.85 36.23
C ARG A 205 -18.75 16.81 34.96
N TYR A 206 -19.05 15.88 34.06
CA TYR A 206 -18.33 15.73 32.80
C TYR A 206 -19.29 15.39 31.66
N GLU A 207 -18.88 15.70 30.43
CA GLU A 207 -19.59 15.33 29.21
C GLU A 207 -18.61 14.82 28.14
N LEU A 208 -19.01 13.76 27.43
CA LEU A 208 -18.23 13.15 26.35
C LEU A 208 -18.84 13.53 25.00
N LEU A 209 -18.01 14.03 24.08
CA LEU A 209 -18.43 14.59 22.80
C LEU A 209 -17.96 13.69 21.65
N THR A 210 -18.88 13.27 20.78
CA THR A 210 -18.57 12.49 19.58
C THR A 210 -18.25 13.41 18.41
N ASP A 211 -17.21 13.06 17.64
CA ASP A 211 -16.82 13.78 16.43
C ASP A 211 -16.59 15.27 16.70
N ILE A 212 -15.59 15.55 17.53
CA ILE A 212 -15.29 16.91 17.98
C ILE A 212 -14.86 17.85 16.85
N ILE A 213 -15.31 19.09 16.93
CA ILE A 213 -14.84 20.20 16.09
C ILE A 213 -13.58 20.87 16.68
N GLY A 214 -12.93 21.74 15.91
CA GLY A 214 -11.70 22.42 16.34
C GLY A 214 -11.84 23.17 17.68
N ASP A 215 -12.94 23.90 17.86
CA ASP A 215 -13.21 24.63 19.12
C ASP A 215 -13.38 23.70 20.32
N GLU A 216 -14.00 22.53 20.12
CA GLU A 216 -14.24 21.54 21.18
C GLU A 216 -12.94 20.84 21.60
N ASP A 217 -12.04 20.57 20.65
CA ASP A 217 -10.67 20.13 20.96
C ASP A 217 -9.92 21.23 21.72
N HIS A 218 -9.88 22.46 21.16
CA HIS A 218 -9.11 23.56 21.72
C HIS A 218 -9.50 23.87 23.18
N PHE A 219 -10.80 23.95 23.46
CA PHE A 219 -11.34 24.31 24.78
C PHE A 219 -11.73 23.12 25.68
N GLY A 220 -11.70 21.89 25.16
CA GLY A 220 -11.93 20.66 25.89
C GLY A 220 -10.75 20.24 26.77
N ASP A 221 -10.95 19.16 27.52
CA ASP A 221 -10.00 18.60 28.48
C ASP A 221 -9.32 17.31 28.00
N MET A 222 -9.84 16.72 26.91
CA MET A 222 -9.33 15.51 26.28
C MET A 222 -9.64 15.51 24.79
N ASP A 223 -8.70 15.04 23.98
CA ASP A 223 -8.92 14.60 22.59
C ASP A 223 -8.48 13.14 22.46
N PHE A 224 -9.44 12.27 22.20
CA PHE A 224 -9.23 10.83 22.12
C PHE A 224 -9.56 10.31 20.73
N LYS A 225 -8.52 10.04 19.94
CA LYS A 225 -8.62 9.53 18.57
C LYS A 225 -8.54 8.01 18.59
N ILE A 226 -9.53 7.35 18.00
CA ILE A 226 -9.60 5.90 17.93
C ILE A 226 -9.90 5.48 16.49
N ALA A 227 -9.09 4.58 15.96
CA ALA A 227 -9.28 3.95 14.66
C ALA A 227 -9.42 2.43 14.81
N GLY A 228 -10.18 1.80 13.93
CA GLY A 228 -10.35 0.36 13.98
C GLY A 228 -11.39 -0.19 13.01
N THR A 229 -11.54 -1.50 13.06
CA THR A 229 -12.51 -2.27 12.29
C THR A 229 -13.78 -2.49 13.11
N GLU A 230 -14.72 -3.25 12.56
CA GLU A 230 -15.88 -3.75 13.30
C GLU A 230 -15.49 -4.72 14.43
N LYS A 231 -14.35 -5.41 14.29
CA LYS A 231 -13.90 -6.45 15.24
C LYS A 231 -12.97 -5.92 16.34
N GLY A 232 -12.34 -4.77 16.15
CA GLY A 232 -11.33 -4.30 17.09
C GLY A 232 -10.77 -2.94 16.75
N ILE A 233 -9.86 -2.49 17.59
CA ILE A 233 -9.15 -1.21 17.47
C ILE A 233 -7.79 -1.48 16.81
N THR A 234 -7.42 -0.65 15.85
CA THR A 234 -6.11 -0.73 15.17
C THR A 234 -5.13 0.33 15.66
N ALA A 235 -5.63 1.51 16.06
CA ALA A 235 -4.81 2.55 16.66
C ALA A 235 -5.59 3.41 17.65
N ILE A 236 -4.86 3.94 18.64
CA ILE A 236 -5.35 4.86 19.65
C ILE A 236 -4.33 5.99 19.82
N GLN A 237 -4.81 7.21 19.95
CA GLN A 237 -4.05 8.35 20.45
C GLN A 237 -4.92 9.11 21.44
N LEU A 238 -4.36 9.43 22.60
CA LEU A 238 -5.05 10.11 23.69
C LEU A 238 -4.20 11.28 24.17
N ASP A 239 -4.73 12.49 23.97
CA ASP A 239 -4.15 13.72 24.51
C ASP A 239 -5.06 14.24 25.62
N ILE A 240 -4.53 14.32 26.84
CA ILE A 240 -5.27 14.81 28.02
C ILE A 240 -4.66 16.14 28.47
N LYS A 241 -5.53 17.13 28.69
CA LYS A 241 -5.18 18.44 29.26
C LYS A 241 -5.52 18.55 30.76
N ALA A 242 -6.30 17.62 31.29
CA ALA A 242 -6.63 17.49 32.72
C ALA A 242 -5.55 16.73 33.51
N GLU A 243 -5.57 16.85 34.84
CA GLU A 243 -4.60 16.16 35.73
C GLU A 243 -4.82 14.64 35.81
N GLY A 244 -5.96 14.12 35.33
CA GLY A 244 -6.22 12.69 35.28
C GLY A 244 -7.51 12.35 34.52
N LEU A 245 -7.64 11.06 34.16
CA LEU A 245 -8.82 10.50 33.50
C LEU A 245 -9.30 9.26 34.27
N PRO A 246 -10.44 9.34 34.97
CA PRO A 246 -11.07 8.19 35.61
C PRO A 246 -11.30 7.02 34.63
N HIS A 247 -11.11 5.79 35.11
CA HIS A 247 -11.19 4.59 34.29
C HIS A 247 -12.58 4.38 33.67
N ASP A 248 -13.64 4.67 34.43
CA ASP A 248 -15.03 4.61 33.96
C ASP A 248 -15.30 5.59 32.79
N ILE A 249 -14.74 6.80 32.85
CA ILE A 249 -14.82 7.77 31.74
C ILE A 249 -14.11 7.24 30.50
N MET A 250 -12.93 6.63 30.67
CA MET A 250 -12.20 6.03 29.55
C MET A 250 -13.01 4.90 28.89
N VAL A 251 -13.63 4.01 29.68
CA VAL A 251 -14.50 2.94 29.16
C VAL A 251 -15.70 3.51 28.41
N ALA A 252 -16.36 4.53 28.98
CA ALA A 252 -17.48 5.21 28.33
C ALA A 252 -17.07 5.87 27.00
N ALA A 253 -15.89 6.50 26.97
CA ALA A 253 -15.35 7.12 25.76
C ALA A 253 -15.04 6.07 24.67
N MET A 254 -14.47 4.92 25.05
CA MET A 254 -14.21 3.81 24.12
C MET A 254 -15.51 3.23 23.54
N GLU A 255 -16.56 3.06 24.35
CA GLU A 255 -17.84 2.56 23.85
C GLU A 255 -18.51 3.57 22.91
N LYS A 256 -18.49 4.87 23.26
CA LYS A 256 -19.00 5.93 22.39
C LYS A 256 -18.24 5.97 21.06
N ALA A 257 -16.92 5.86 21.10
CA ALA A 257 -16.08 5.76 19.92
C ALA A 257 -16.40 4.53 19.07
N ARG A 258 -16.63 3.37 19.69
CA ARG A 258 -17.00 2.14 18.98
C ARG A 258 -18.32 2.32 18.21
N GLN A 259 -19.34 2.86 18.86
CA GLN A 259 -20.64 3.10 18.23
C GLN A 259 -20.53 4.07 17.06
N ALA A 260 -19.78 5.16 17.23
CA ALA A 260 -19.57 6.13 16.18
C ALA A 260 -18.77 5.55 15.00
N ARG A 261 -17.70 4.79 15.30
CA ARG A 261 -16.88 4.12 14.29
C ARG A 261 -17.68 3.13 13.45
N LEU A 262 -18.56 2.34 14.06
CA LEU A 262 -19.44 1.41 13.34
C LEU A 262 -20.42 2.14 12.41
N LYS A 263 -20.96 3.28 12.82
CA LYS A 263 -21.79 4.12 11.95
C LYS A 263 -21.00 4.62 10.74
N ILE A 264 -19.77 5.09 10.95
CA ILE A 264 -18.89 5.57 9.86
C ILE A 264 -18.55 4.43 8.89
N LEU A 265 -18.19 3.25 9.40
CA LEU A 265 -17.94 2.06 8.58
C LEU A 265 -19.18 1.71 7.73
N GLY A 266 -20.37 1.78 8.33
CA GLY A 266 -21.64 1.55 7.62
C GLY A 266 -21.89 2.54 6.48
N ILE A 267 -21.45 3.79 6.61
CA ILE A 267 -21.54 4.80 5.54
C ILE A 267 -20.48 4.54 4.46
N MET A 268 -19.22 4.30 4.84
CA MET A 268 -18.14 3.98 3.90
C MET A 268 -18.49 2.76 3.04
N LYS A 269 -19.09 1.73 3.65
CA LYS A 269 -19.53 0.50 2.97
C LYS A 269 -20.58 0.75 1.88
N GLN A 270 -21.35 1.84 1.96
CA GLN A 270 -22.32 2.20 0.91
C GLN A 270 -21.62 2.71 -0.36
N THR A 271 -20.41 3.24 -0.24
CA THR A 271 -19.60 3.71 -1.38
C THR A 271 -18.80 2.56 -1.99
N ILE A 272 -18.15 1.75 -1.17
CA ILE A 272 -17.39 0.56 -1.61
C ILE A 272 -17.43 -0.50 -0.51
N ASP A 273 -18.01 -1.65 -0.80
CA ASP A 273 -18.24 -2.71 0.19
C ASP A 273 -17.05 -3.65 0.34
N LYS A 274 -16.31 -3.87 -0.76
CA LYS A 274 -15.13 -4.72 -0.88
C LYS A 274 -14.07 -4.07 -1.77
N PRO A 275 -12.79 -4.39 -1.58
CA PRO A 275 -11.76 -3.98 -2.53
C PRO A 275 -12.11 -4.36 -3.96
N ARG A 276 -11.69 -3.54 -4.94
CA ARG A 276 -11.85 -3.87 -6.36
C ARG A 276 -11.13 -5.19 -6.66
N GLU A 277 -11.76 -6.04 -7.48
CA GLU A 277 -11.18 -7.32 -7.87
C GLU A 277 -9.95 -7.18 -8.78
N GLN A 278 -9.90 -6.08 -9.54
CA GLN A 278 -8.83 -5.78 -10.48
C GLN A 278 -8.07 -4.54 -10.03
N LEU A 279 -6.75 -4.60 -10.12
CA LEU A 279 -5.87 -3.45 -9.94
C LEU A 279 -6.04 -2.45 -11.08
N SER A 280 -5.71 -1.19 -10.82
CA SER A 280 -5.66 -0.15 -11.85
C SER A 280 -4.77 -0.56 -13.02
N VAL A 281 -5.17 -0.19 -14.24
CA VAL A 281 -4.39 -0.42 -15.46
C VAL A 281 -3.03 0.30 -15.46
N TYR A 282 -2.88 1.32 -14.59
CA TYR A 282 -1.63 2.06 -14.41
C TYR A 282 -0.73 1.46 -13.32
N ALA A 283 -1.26 0.56 -12.48
CA ALA A 283 -0.48 -0.10 -11.46
C ALA A 283 0.51 -1.10 -12.10
N PRO A 284 1.71 -1.26 -11.51
CA PRO A 284 2.60 -2.33 -11.93
C PRO A 284 1.93 -3.68 -11.72
N LYS A 285 2.05 -4.60 -12.67
CA LYS A 285 1.66 -6.00 -12.48
C LYS A 285 2.87 -6.75 -11.95
N ILE A 286 2.71 -7.45 -10.84
CA ILE A 286 3.77 -8.21 -10.20
C ILE A 286 3.41 -9.69 -10.23
N VAL A 287 4.36 -10.54 -10.63
CA VAL A 287 4.28 -11.98 -10.51
C VAL A 287 5.51 -12.45 -9.75
N THR A 288 5.28 -13.25 -8.71
CA THR A 288 6.34 -13.86 -7.92
C THR A 288 6.42 -15.34 -8.26
N ILE A 289 7.62 -15.82 -8.56
CA ILE A 289 7.92 -17.25 -8.73
C ILE A 289 9.03 -17.66 -7.76
N LYS A 290 9.07 -18.94 -7.41
CA LYS A 290 10.15 -19.50 -6.58
C LYS A 290 11.00 -20.42 -7.45
N ILE A 291 12.31 -20.18 -7.45
CA ILE A 291 13.31 -20.98 -8.16
C ILE A 291 14.24 -21.65 -7.14
N ASP A 292 14.94 -22.70 -7.55
CA ASP A 292 16.00 -23.27 -6.73
C ASP A 292 17.15 -22.24 -6.59
N PRO A 293 17.63 -21.95 -5.36
CA PRO A 293 18.75 -21.04 -5.14
C PRO A 293 20.00 -21.36 -5.98
N GLU A 294 20.23 -22.62 -6.35
CA GLU A 294 21.35 -23.02 -7.22
C GLU A 294 21.27 -22.40 -8.62
N TYR A 295 20.07 -22.08 -9.11
CA TYR A 295 19.87 -21.47 -10.42
C TYR A 295 19.91 -19.94 -10.43
N ILE A 296 20.00 -19.28 -9.27
CA ILE A 296 20.09 -17.80 -9.18
C ILE A 296 21.24 -17.28 -10.06
N GLY A 297 22.42 -17.90 -9.95
CA GLY A 297 23.60 -17.51 -10.74
C GLY A 297 23.37 -17.63 -12.25
N LYS A 298 22.55 -18.58 -12.69
CA LYS A 298 22.20 -18.79 -14.10
C LYS A 298 21.26 -17.69 -14.62
N VAL A 299 20.26 -17.31 -13.82
CA VAL A 299 19.30 -16.25 -14.17
C VAL A 299 19.98 -14.88 -14.22
N ILE A 300 20.87 -14.58 -13.27
CA ILE A 300 21.65 -13.34 -13.26
C ILE A 300 22.64 -13.32 -14.43
N GLY A 301 23.39 -14.41 -14.61
CA GLY A 301 24.44 -14.54 -15.61
C GLY A 301 25.69 -13.69 -15.33
N PRO A 302 26.75 -13.81 -16.14
CA PRO A 302 28.00 -13.07 -15.94
C PRO A 302 27.76 -11.55 -15.93
N SER A 303 28.16 -10.88 -14.85
CA SER A 303 27.97 -9.43 -14.62
C SER A 303 26.51 -8.95 -14.76
N GLY A 304 25.53 -9.83 -14.54
CA GLY A 304 24.11 -9.51 -14.69
C GLY A 304 23.63 -9.41 -16.14
N LYS A 305 24.40 -9.94 -17.12
CA LYS A 305 24.08 -9.79 -18.55
C LYS A 305 22.76 -10.46 -18.92
N THR A 306 22.47 -11.65 -18.37
CA THR A 306 21.26 -12.41 -18.69
C THR A 306 20.03 -11.69 -18.17
N ILE A 307 20.01 -11.32 -16.88
CA ILE A 307 18.88 -10.61 -16.27
C ILE A 307 18.65 -9.23 -16.90
N LYS A 308 19.71 -8.50 -17.27
CA LYS A 308 19.57 -7.23 -18.01
C LYS A 308 18.96 -7.45 -19.40
N GLY A 309 19.39 -8.50 -20.11
CA GLY A 309 18.84 -8.85 -21.42
C GLY A 309 17.35 -9.20 -21.38
N ILE A 310 16.91 -9.96 -20.37
CA ILE A 310 15.49 -10.30 -20.20
C ILE A 310 14.68 -9.04 -19.88
N GLN A 311 15.15 -8.19 -18.96
CA GLN A 311 14.47 -6.94 -18.63
C GLN A 311 14.35 -6.00 -19.84
N GLU A 312 15.40 -5.88 -20.65
CA GLU A 312 15.39 -5.06 -21.88
C GLU A 312 14.42 -5.62 -22.93
N GLN A 313 14.38 -6.93 -23.14
CA GLN A 313 13.48 -7.57 -24.11
C GLN A 313 12.01 -7.50 -23.70
N THR A 314 11.73 -7.57 -22.40
CA THR A 314 10.35 -7.69 -21.89
C THR A 314 9.80 -6.38 -21.35
N GLY A 315 10.64 -5.36 -21.13
CA GLY A 315 10.27 -4.15 -20.41
C GLY A 315 9.85 -4.43 -18.97
N SER A 316 10.27 -5.55 -18.40
CA SER A 316 10.01 -5.91 -17.00
C SER A 316 11.19 -5.52 -16.12
N LEU A 317 10.91 -5.42 -14.82
CA LEU A 317 11.88 -5.30 -13.75
C LEU A 317 11.90 -6.64 -13.00
N ILE A 318 13.10 -7.19 -12.80
CA ILE A 318 13.29 -8.49 -12.14
C ILE A 318 14.15 -8.29 -10.90
N GLU A 319 13.62 -8.69 -9.75
CA GLU A 319 14.27 -8.69 -8.44
C GLU A 319 14.39 -10.15 -7.97
N ILE A 320 15.56 -10.54 -7.49
CA ILE A 320 15.86 -11.91 -7.06
C ILE A 320 16.41 -11.84 -5.65
N GLU A 321 15.73 -12.54 -4.74
CA GLU A 321 16.14 -12.72 -3.35
C GLU A 321 17.08 -13.92 -3.20
N GLU A 322 17.89 -13.93 -2.12
CA GLU A 322 18.83 -15.01 -1.84
C GLU A 322 18.15 -16.36 -1.59
N ASP A 323 16.87 -16.35 -1.21
CA ASP A 323 16.06 -17.55 -0.96
C ASP A 323 15.44 -18.16 -2.24
N GLY A 324 15.77 -17.61 -3.41
CA GLY A 324 15.25 -18.04 -4.70
C GLY A 324 13.88 -17.44 -5.06
N THR A 325 13.37 -16.48 -4.30
CA THR A 325 12.16 -15.74 -4.67
C THR A 325 12.48 -14.73 -5.77
N VAL A 326 11.76 -14.80 -6.88
CA VAL A 326 11.92 -13.89 -8.02
C VAL A 326 10.65 -13.08 -8.22
N ALA A 327 10.72 -11.76 -7.99
CA ALA A 327 9.63 -10.83 -8.25
C ALA A 327 9.82 -10.17 -9.61
N ILE A 328 8.84 -10.35 -10.49
CA ILE A 328 8.84 -9.83 -11.86
C ILE A 328 7.73 -8.81 -11.98
N SER A 329 8.09 -7.55 -12.22
CA SER A 329 7.16 -6.44 -12.30
C SER A 329 7.17 -5.77 -13.68
N CYS A 330 6.03 -5.28 -14.15
CA CYS A 330 5.93 -4.59 -15.43
C CYS A 330 4.80 -3.57 -15.40
N VAL A 331 5.07 -2.36 -15.91
CA VAL A 331 4.06 -1.30 -16.05
C VAL A 331 3.50 -1.34 -17.46
N GLY A 332 2.22 -1.75 -17.59
CA GLY A 332 1.55 -1.89 -18.87
C GLY A 332 1.94 -3.18 -19.63
N GLY A 333 0.98 -3.75 -20.35
CA GLY A 333 1.19 -4.97 -21.14
C GLY A 333 1.36 -6.26 -20.33
N ASN A 334 2.04 -7.23 -20.93
CA ASN A 334 2.22 -8.60 -20.43
C ASN A 334 3.71 -9.01 -20.33
N GLY A 335 4.62 -8.04 -20.27
CA GLY A 335 6.08 -8.30 -20.22
C GLY A 335 6.50 -9.18 -19.04
N HIS A 336 5.83 -9.01 -17.89
CA HIS A 336 6.03 -9.84 -16.70
C HIS A 336 5.74 -11.34 -16.93
N LEU A 337 4.76 -11.69 -17.76
CA LEU A 337 4.48 -13.10 -18.10
C LEU A 337 5.55 -13.70 -19.00
N VAL A 338 6.01 -12.92 -20.00
CA VAL A 338 7.08 -13.37 -20.91
C VAL A 338 8.38 -13.56 -20.15
N ALA A 339 8.72 -12.62 -19.25
CA ALA A 339 9.89 -12.73 -18.38
C ALA A 339 9.79 -13.93 -17.43
N ARG A 340 8.62 -14.19 -16.86
CA ARG A 340 8.37 -15.39 -16.06
C ARG A 340 8.67 -16.66 -16.85
N ASP A 341 8.09 -16.79 -18.04
CA ASP A 341 8.24 -17.99 -18.87
C ASP A 341 9.72 -18.20 -19.28
N MET A 342 10.45 -17.10 -19.53
CA MET A 342 11.90 -17.15 -19.79
C MET A 342 12.69 -17.64 -18.57
N ILE A 343 12.38 -17.14 -17.37
CA ILE A 343 13.07 -17.55 -16.14
C ILE A 343 12.74 -18.99 -15.79
N GLU A 344 11.47 -19.40 -15.88
CA GLU A 344 11.04 -20.79 -15.67
C GLU A 344 11.73 -21.74 -16.65
N ALA A 345 11.87 -21.37 -17.93
CA ALA A 345 12.58 -22.17 -18.92
C ALA A 345 14.08 -22.36 -18.60
N MET A 346 14.70 -21.38 -17.94
CA MET A 346 16.11 -21.48 -17.54
C MET A 346 16.32 -22.27 -16.24
N THR A 347 15.35 -22.20 -15.33
CA THR A 347 15.46 -22.70 -13.94
C THR A 347 14.77 -24.04 -13.74
N THR A 348 13.90 -24.47 -14.66
CA THR A 348 13.30 -25.80 -14.59
C THR A 348 14.37 -26.85 -14.89
N PRO A 349 14.72 -27.74 -13.94
CA PRO A 349 15.66 -28.81 -14.20
C PRO A 349 15.12 -29.72 -15.32
N PRO A 350 16.00 -30.20 -16.22
CA PRO A 350 15.63 -31.16 -17.26
C PRO A 350 14.96 -32.40 -16.64
N GLN A 351 13.66 -32.59 -16.88
CA GLN A 351 12.93 -33.73 -16.34
C GLN A 351 13.08 -34.93 -17.28
N VAL A 352 13.63 -36.03 -16.75
CA VAL A 352 13.69 -37.30 -17.46
C VAL A 352 12.26 -37.74 -17.79
N GLY A 353 12.01 -38.03 -19.06
CA GLY A 353 10.70 -38.38 -19.59
C GLY A 353 9.90 -37.23 -20.19
N ARG A 354 10.33 -35.96 -20.02
CA ARG A 354 9.64 -34.82 -20.64
C ARG A 354 10.02 -34.69 -22.13
N ILE A 355 9.03 -34.39 -22.95
CA ILE A 355 9.22 -34.03 -24.36
C ILE A 355 9.45 -32.52 -24.45
N TYR A 356 10.54 -32.12 -25.10
CA TYR A 356 10.87 -30.75 -25.42
C TYR A 356 10.60 -30.54 -26.91
N HIS A 357 9.82 -29.51 -27.23
CA HIS A 357 9.43 -29.17 -28.60
C HIS A 357 10.31 -28.05 -29.16
N ASN A 358 10.46 -28.02 -30.49
CA ASN A 358 11.18 -26.96 -31.21
C ASN A 358 12.61 -26.70 -30.70
N CYS A 359 13.36 -27.77 -30.42
CA CYS A 359 14.74 -27.70 -29.96
C CYS A 359 15.70 -27.57 -31.14
N LYS A 360 16.69 -26.69 -31.02
CA LYS A 360 17.60 -26.35 -32.12
C LYS A 360 18.78 -27.31 -32.18
N VAL A 361 19.08 -27.85 -33.37
CA VAL A 361 20.31 -28.62 -33.60
C VAL A 361 21.51 -27.67 -33.65
N VAL A 362 22.42 -27.77 -32.68
CA VAL A 362 23.60 -26.89 -32.55
C VAL A 362 24.79 -27.44 -33.34
N SER A 363 25.04 -28.75 -33.23
CA SER A 363 26.13 -29.40 -33.96
C SER A 363 25.80 -30.86 -34.27
N ILE A 364 26.42 -31.38 -35.33
CA ILE A 364 26.26 -32.77 -35.76
C ILE A 364 27.65 -33.42 -35.76
N LYS A 365 27.72 -34.64 -35.24
CA LYS A 365 28.91 -35.51 -35.29
C LYS A 365 28.50 -36.89 -35.82
N GLU A 366 29.48 -37.70 -36.20
CA GLU A 366 29.24 -39.04 -36.78
C GLU A 366 28.41 -39.96 -35.87
N PHE A 367 28.48 -39.78 -34.55
CA PHE A 367 27.76 -40.60 -33.57
C PHE A 367 26.43 -40.01 -33.08
N GLY A 368 26.06 -38.79 -33.50
CA GLY A 368 24.81 -38.16 -33.06
C GLY A 368 24.72 -36.66 -33.29
N ALA A 369 23.57 -36.08 -32.94
CA ALA A 369 23.30 -34.65 -33.02
C ALA A 369 23.23 -34.03 -31.61
N PHE A 370 23.90 -32.90 -31.42
CA PHE A 370 23.75 -32.06 -30.23
C PHE A 370 22.59 -31.11 -30.42
N VAL A 371 21.64 -31.16 -29.51
CA VAL A 371 20.39 -30.41 -29.57
C VAL A 371 20.27 -29.55 -28.32
N GLU A 372 20.11 -28.25 -28.52
CA GLU A 372 19.79 -27.31 -27.45
C GLU A 372 18.30 -27.40 -27.17
N PHE A 373 17.95 -28.03 -26.04
CA PHE A 373 16.56 -28.27 -25.64
C PHE A 373 16.09 -27.33 -24.52
N ALA A 374 17.02 -26.68 -23.84
CA ALA A 374 16.78 -25.59 -22.92
C ALA A 374 17.91 -24.54 -23.07
N PRO A 375 17.68 -23.26 -22.72
CA PRO A 375 18.67 -22.21 -22.96
C PRO A 375 20.04 -22.53 -22.33
N GLY A 376 21.06 -22.67 -23.19
CA GLY A 376 22.44 -23.01 -22.80
C GLY A 376 22.64 -24.46 -22.33
N ILE A 377 21.66 -25.35 -22.50
CA ILE A 377 21.76 -26.78 -22.18
C ILE A 377 21.65 -27.60 -23.46
N GLU A 378 22.75 -28.27 -23.79
CA GLU A 378 22.83 -29.19 -24.92
C GLU A 378 22.71 -30.64 -24.45
N GLY A 379 21.95 -31.44 -25.19
CA GLY A 379 21.89 -32.89 -25.01
C GLY A 379 22.29 -33.63 -26.27
N LEU A 380 22.82 -34.83 -26.11
CA LEU A 380 23.22 -35.71 -27.21
C LEU A 380 22.05 -36.59 -27.62
N CYS A 381 21.61 -36.45 -28.86
CA CYS A 381 20.74 -37.42 -29.53
C CYS A 381 21.62 -38.40 -30.31
N HIS A 382 21.79 -39.61 -29.77
CA HIS A 382 22.62 -40.64 -30.40
C HIS A 382 22.00 -41.10 -31.73
N ILE A 383 22.82 -41.52 -32.70
CA ILE A 383 22.34 -41.92 -34.05
C ILE A 383 21.24 -43.00 -34.02
N SER A 384 21.26 -43.89 -33.02
CA SER A 384 20.24 -44.93 -32.80
C SER A 384 18.88 -44.38 -32.32
N GLU A 385 18.85 -43.15 -31.80
CA GLU A 385 17.67 -42.51 -31.19
C GLU A 385 17.11 -41.36 -32.06
N ILE A 386 17.67 -41.14 -33.26
CA ILE A 386 17.29 -40.06 -34.18
C ILE A 386 16.06 -40.39 -35.04
N SER A 387 15.90 -41.65 -35.42
CA SER A 387 14.83 -42.13 -36.32
C SER A 387 14.45 -43.58 -36.01
N ASP A 388 13.25 -43.99 -36.41
CA ASP A 388 12.77 -45.38 -36.28
C ASP A 388 13.34 -46.31 -37.36
N SER A 389 13.81 -45.75 -38.47
CA SER A 389 14.45 -46.43 -39.59
C SER A 389 15.98 -46.41 -39.50
N TYR A 390 16.66 -47.37 -40.13
CA TYR A 390 18.14 -47.42 -40.16
C TYR A 390 18.71 -46.18 -40.85
N VAL A 391 19.51 -45.40 -40.13
CA VAL A 391 20.14 -44.17 -40.61
C VAL A 391 21.63 -44.42 -40.83
N LYS A 392 22.13 -44.25 -42.06
CA LYS A 392 23.56 -44.39 -42.38
C LYS A 392 24.41 -43.22 -41.86
N THR A 393 23.88 -42.00 -41.90
CA THR A 393 24.56 -40.77 -41.47
C THR A 393 23.56 -39.79 -40.88
N VAL A 394 23.95 -39.09 -39.80
CA VAL A 394 23.09 -38.15 -39.07
C VAL A 394 22.60 -37.00 -39.98
N ASP A 395 23.46 -36.55 -40.89
CA ASP A 395 23.16 -35.50 -41.89
C ASP A 395 21.99 -35.81 -42.83
N ALA A 396 21.62 -37.09 -42.96
CA ALA A 396 20.49 -37.50 -43.78
C ALA A 396 19.13 -37.16 -43.14
N VAL A 397 19.10 -36.89 -41.83
CA VAL A 397 17.85 -36.77 -41.05
C VAL A 397 17.66 -35.41 -40.41
N CYS A 398 18.73 -34.74 -40.01
CA CYS A 398 18.68 -33.40 -39.43
C CYS A 398 19.91 -32.59 -39.87
N LYS A 399 19.73 -31.29 -40.09
CA LYS A 399 20.80 -30.34 -40.38
C LYS A 399 21.05 -29.43 -39.20
N VAL A 400 22.26 -28.86 -39.13
CA VAL A 400 22.58 -27.83 -38.14
C VAL A 400 21.62 -26.65 -38.35
N GLY A 401 20.95 -26.24 -37.26
CA GLY A 401 19.91 -25.20 -37.27
C GLY A 401 18.47 -25.72 -37.37
N ASP A 402 18.23 -27.01 -37.60
CA ASP A 402 16.87 -27.55 -37.64
C ASP A 402 16.20 -27.53 -36.25
N MET A 403 14.88 -27.35 -36.25
CA MET A 403 14.04 -27.38 -35.05
C MET A 403 13.37 -28.76 -34.95
N ILE A 404 13.73 -29.55 -33.93
CA ILE A 404 13.25 -30.92 -33.72
C ILE A 404 12.65 -31.11 -32.33
N SER A 405 11.67 -32.01 -32.18
CA SER A 405 11.16 -32.42 -30.86
C SER A 405 11.96 -33.61 -30.33
N VAL A 406 12.39 -33.54 -29.07
CA VAL A 406 13.25 -34.53 -28.43
C VAL A 406 12.79 -34.82 -26.99
N LYS A 407 12.88 -36.08 -26.57
CA LYS A 407 12.58 -36.52 -25.21
C LYS A 407 13.86 -36.75 -24.43
N LEU A 408 13.92 -36.28 -23.19
CA LEU A 408 15.04 -36.59 -22.30
C LEU A 408 14.89 -38.01 -21.75
N LEU A 409 15.82 -38.91 -22.08
CA LEU A 409 15.77 -40.32 -21.66
C LEU A 409 16.46 -40.57 -20.33
N ALA A 410 17.61 -39.94 -20.11
CA ALA A 410 18.41 -40.11 -18.91
C ALA A 410 19.45 -38.99 -18.81
N ILE A 411 19.95 -38.79 -17.59
CA ILE A 411 21.13 -37.99 -17.29
C ILE A 411 22.22 -39.00 -16.92
N ASP A 412 23.38 -38.94 -17.57
CA ASP A 412 24.49 -39.85 -17.26
C ASP A 412 25.21 -39.45 -15.95
N ASP A 413 26.08 -40.33 -15.45
CA ASP A 413 26.85 -40.13 -14.21
C ASP A 413 27.83 -38.93 -14.27
N GLN A 414 28.03 -38.36 -15.46
CA GLN A 414 28.86 -37.17 -15.71
C GLN A 414 28.01 -35.91 -15.99
N GLY A 415 26.69 -35.97 -15.78
CA GLY A 415 25.76 -34.86 -15.96
C GLY A 415 25.37 -34.58 -17.42
N ARG A 416 25.64 -35.50 -18.36
CA ARG A 416 25.30 -35.31 -19.78
C ARG A 416 23.89 -35.78 -20.07
N PHE A 417 23.16 -35.01 -20.86
CA PHE A 417 21.75 -35.27 -21.19
C PHE A 417 21.63 -36.19 -22.42
N LYS A 418 20.99 -37.36 -22.26
CA LYS A 418 20.67 -38.28 -23.37
C LYS A 418 19.29 -37.98 -23.91
N LEU A 419 19.23 -37.58 -25.17
CA LEU A 419 17.99 -37.22 -25.86
C LEU A 419 17.57 -38.31 -26.87
N SER A 420 16.28 -38.43 -27.11
CA SER A 420 15.73 -39.30 -28.17
C SER A 420 14.62 -38.61 -28.93
N ARG A 421 14.79 -38.52 -30.25
CA ARG A 421 13.76 -38.05 -31.19
C ARG A 421 12.76 -39.16 -31.50
N LYS A 422 13.23 -40.41 -31.58
CA LYS A 422 12.38 -41.59 -31.78
C LYS A 422 11.34 -41.73 -30.66
N ALA A 423 11.76 -41.62 -29.40
CA ALA A 423 10.84 -41.72 -28.27
C ALA A 423 9.81 -40.57 -28.24
N ALA A 424 10.22 -39.35 -28.60
CA ALA A 424 9.31 -38.21 -28.73
C ALA A 424 8.27 -38.43 -29.84
N LEU A 425 8.68 -38.91 -31.02
CA LEU A 425 7.78 -39.16 -32.14
C LEU A 425 6.80 -40.31 -31.85
N LEU A 426 7.22 -41.34 -31.12
CA LEU A 426 6.36 -42.46 -30.72
C LEU A 426 5.25 -42.05 -29.75
N GLU A 427 5.56 -41.18 -28.78
CA GLU A 427 4.55 -40.65 -27.85
C GLU A 427 3.62 -39.62 -28.51
N MET A 428 4.15 -38.70 -29.33
CA MET A 428 3.31 -37.73 -30.06
C MET A 428 2.35 -38.40 -31.07
N ASN A 429 2.69 -39.59 -31.56
CA ASN A 429 1.80 -40.40 -32.42
C ASN A 429 0.77 -41.22 -31.61
N LYS A 430 1.00 -41.47 -30.31
CA LYS A 430 0.01 -42.11 -29.43
C LYS A 430 -1.07 -41.14 -28.98
N ASP A 431 -0.73 -39.88 -28.72
CA ASP A 431 -1.71 -38.86 -28.29
C ASP A 431 -2.63 -38.36 -29.43
N LYS A 432 -2.34 -38.72 -30.69
CA LYS A 432 -3.16 -38.39 -31.87
C LYS A 432 -4.15 -39.48 -32.28
N LYS A 433 -4.15 -40.63 -31.61
CA LYS A 433 -5.15 -41.71 -31.76
C LYS A 433 -6.11 -41.66 -30.58
#